data_AF-A0A822ZH85-F1
#
_entry.id   AF-A0A822ZH85-F1
#
_cell.length_a   1.000
_cell.length_b   1.000
_cell.length_c   1.000
_cell.angle_alpha   90.00
_cell.angle_beta   90.00
_cell.angle_gamma   90.00
#
_symmetry.space_group_name_H-M   'P 1'
#
loop_
_entity.id
_entity.type
_entity.pdbx_description
1 polymer ?
#
loop_
_entity_poly.entity_id
_entity_poly.type
_entity_poly.pdbx_seq_one_letter_code
_entity_poly.pdbx_strand_id
1 'polypeptide(L)'
;MKERQHWQPEEDRLLRTYVKQYGPKEWHLISQCMGKSYLERWKNCLKPGIKKGSLTLEEQNLVISLQAKYDNKWKKITSKIPSCTAKRLGKWWEVFKEKQLKLQQQ
;
A
#
# COMPACT_ATOMS: atom_id res chain seq x y z
N MET A 1 11.45 15.66 -11.63
CA MET A 1 10.14 15.51 -10.96
C MET A 1 9.70 14.06 -11.14
N LYS A 2 9.44 13.28 -10.07
CA LYS A 2 8.94 11.91 -10.25
C LYS A 2 7.43 11.98 -10.47
N GLU A 3 7.00 11.85 -11.72
CA GLU A 3 5.59 11.78 -12.10
C GLU A 3 4.86 10.72 -11.27
N ARG A 4 3.74 11.12 -10.66
CA ARG A 4 2.80 10.19 -10.03
C ARG A 4 2.08 9.44 -11.15
N GLN A 5 2.68 8.35 -11.63
CA GLN A 5 2.07 7.49 -12.65
C GLN A 5 0.67 7.06 -12.17
N HIS A 6 -0.36 7.54 -12.86
CA HIS A 6 -1.75 7.16 -12.66
C HIS A 6 -1.92 5.76 -13.26
N TRP A 7 -1.96 4.77 -12.38
CA TRP A 7 -2.14 3.38 -12.77
C TRP A 7 -3.54 3.16 -13.33
N GLN A 8 -3.62 2.88 -14.61
CA GLN A 8 -4.84 2.52 -15.30
C GLN A 8 -5.32 1.14 -14.81
N PRO A 9 -6.64 0.89 -14.75
CA PRO A 9 -7.17 -0.44 -14.42
C PRO A 9 -6.73 -1.52 -15.42
N GLU A 10 -6.44 -1.14 -16.67
CA GLU A 10 -5.85 -2.02 -17.69
C GLU A 10 -4.42 -2.44 -17.34
N GLU A 11 -3.55 -1.51 -16.92
CA GLU A 11 -2.20 -1.82 -16.44
C GLU A 11 -2.23 -2.74 -15.22
N ASP A 12 -3.16 -2.50 -14.29
CA ASP A 12 -3.38 -3.36 -13.12
C ASP A 12 -3.82 -4.79 -13.52
N ARG A 13 -4.66 -4.91 -14.57
CA ARG A 13 -5.15 -6.19 -15.10
C ARG A 13 -4.02 -6.94 -15.81
N LEU A 14 -3.26 -6.25 -16.66
CA LEU A 14 -2.12 -6.81 -17.38
C LEU A 14 -1.07 -7.35 -16.40
N LEU A 15 -0.79 -6.60 -15.33
CA LEU A 15 0.15 -7.03 -14.30
C LEU A 15 -0.33 -8.26 -13.53
N ARG A 16 -1.63 -8.37 -13.24
CA ARG A 16 -2.22 -9.58 -12.65
C ARG A 16 -2.09 -10.79 -13.57
N THR A 17 -2.35 -10.63 -14.85
CA THR A 17 -2.21 -11.69 -15.84
C THR A 17 -0.75 -12.14 -15.93
N TYR A 18 0.19 -11.20 -16.04
CA TYR A 18 1.63 -11.50 -16.09
C TYR A 18 2.13 -12.24 -14.84
N VAL A 19 1.76 -11.81 -13.63
CA VAL A 19 2.19 -12.49 -12.41
C VAL A 19 1.52 -13.86 -12.26
N LYS A 20 0.29 -14.02 -12.72
CA LYS A 20 -0.38 -15.33 -12.75
C LYS A 20 0.29 -16.28 -13.73
N GLN A 21 0.77 -15.77 -14.87
CA GLN A 21 1.34 -16.56 -15.96
C GLN A 21 2.80 -16.95 -15.73
N TYR A 22 3.64 -16.01 -15.25
CA TYR A 22 5.08 -16.23 -15.06
C TYR A 22 5.48 -16.46 -13.60
N GLY A 23 4.58 -16.19 -12.66
CA GLY A 23 4.86 -16.30 -11.23
C GLY A 23 5.75 -15.17 -10.68
N PRO A 24 5.79 -14.99 -9.35
CA PRO A 24 6.56 -13.93 -8.71
C PRO A 24 8.08 -14.17 -8.70
N LYS A 25 8.60 -15.19 -9.40
CA LYS A 25 10.05 -15.45 -9.53
C LYS A 25 10.66 -14.68 -10.71
N GLU A 26 9.89 -14.46 -11.77
CA GLU A 26 10.36 -13.87 -13.03
C GLU A 26 10.10 -12.34 -13.11
N TRP A 27 10.23 -11.63 -11.97
CA TRP A 27 10.05 -10.17 -11.95
C TRP A 27 11.10 -9.41 -12.77
N HIS A 28 12.27 -10.00 -13.03
CA HIS A 28 13.28 -9.39 -13.87
C HIS A 28 12.79 -9.19 -15.31
N LEU A 29 12.10 -10.17 -15.89
CA LEU A 29 11.48 -10.06 -17.21
C LEU A 29 10.40 -8.97 -17.24
N ILE A 30 9.54 -8.92 -16.22
CA ILE A 30 8.48 -7.91 -16.10
C ILE A 30 9.08 -6.50 -15.92
N SER A 31 10.12 -6.36 -15.09
CA SER A 31 10.79 -5.08 -14.86
C SER A 31 11.56 -4.58 -16.08
N GLN A 32 12.02 -5.49 -16.95
CA GLN A 32 12.72 -5.14 -18.18
C GLN A 32 11.74 -4.68 -19.26
N CYS A 33 10.53 -5.25 -19.29
CA CYS A 33 9.50 -4.89 -20.27
C CYS A 33 8.61 -3.71 -19.83
N MET A 34 8.36 -3.56 -18.52
CA MET A 34 7.37 -2.61 -17.97
C MET A 34 7.96 -1.61 -16.96
N GLY A 35 9.24 -1.75 -16.58
CA GLY A 35 9.93 -0.82 -15.67
C GLY A 35 9.71 -1.06 -14.17
N LYS A 36 10.55 -0.43 -13.34
CA LYS A 36 10.57 -0.59 -11.86
C LYS A 36 9.26 -0.21 -11.16
N SER A 37 8.45 0.66 -11.76
CA SER A 37 7.18 1.15 -11.21
C SER A 37 6.14 0.03 -11.01
N TYR A 38 6.12 -0.98 -11.89
CA TYR A 38 5.14 -2.07 -11.85
C TYR A 38 5.38 -3.05 -10.70
N LEU A 39 6.64 -3.34 -10.38
CA LEU A 39 6.98 -4.17 -9.22
C LEU A 39 6.49 -3.54 -7.90
N GLU A 40 6.68 -2.23 -7.76
CA GLU A 40 6.16 -1.49 -6.61
C GLU A 40 4.63 -1.52 -6.60
N ARG A 41 3.96 -1.35 -7.74
CA ARG A 41 2.49 -1.45 -7.82
C ARG A 41 1.98 -2.82 -7.42
N TRP A 42 2.63 -3.90 -7.84
CA TRP A 42 2.24 -5.25 -7.45
C TRP A 42 2.34 -5.45 -5.93
N LYS A 43 3.50 -5.13 -5.36
CA LYS A 43 3.78 -5.27 -3.93
C LYS A 43 2.88 -4.37 -3.08
N ASN A 44 2.50 -3.20 -3.60
CA ASN A 44 1.77 -2.19 -2.83
C ASN A 44 0.24 -2.25 -3.01
N CYS A 45 -0.28 -2.77 -4.14
CA CYS A 45 -1.69 -2.65 -4.52
C CYS A 45 -2.33 -3.90 -5.12
N LEU A 46 -1.58 -4.85 -5.71
CA LEU A 46 -2.19 -5.93 -6.50
C LEU A 46 -1.94 -7.34 -5.96
N LYS A 47 -1.02 -7.52 -5.01
CA LYS A 47 -0.82 -8.81 -4.34
C LYS A 47 -2.17 -9.30 -3.75
N PRO A 48 -2.60 -10.53 -4.06
CA PRO A 48 -3.81 -11.10 -3.47
C PRO A 48 -3.66 -11.10 -1.94
N GLY A 49 -4.52 -10.36 -1.26
CA GLY A 49 -4.41 -10.06 0.17
C GLY A 49 -4.46 -8.57 0.51
N ILE A 50 -4.13 -7.67 -0.44
CA ILE A 50 -4.23 -6.22 -0.22
C ILE A 50 -5.68 -5.77 -0.44
N LYS A 51 -6.39 -5.43 0.64
CA LYS A 51 -7.78 -4.91 0.54
C LYS A 51 -7.75 -3.54 -0.15
N LYS A 52 -8.41 -3.41 -1.31
CA LYS A 52 -8.56 -2.13 -2.05
C LYS A 52 -9.47 -1.11 -1.33
N GLY A 53 -10.11 -1.48 -0.22
CA GLY A 53 -10.99 -0.61 0.57
C GLY A 53 -10.30 0.15 1.70
N SER A 54 -11.07 1.00 2.37
CA SER A 54 -10.69 1.70 3.61
C SER A 54 -10.25 0.70 4.68
N LEU A 55 -9.30 1.09 5.54
CA LEU A 55 -8.94 0.31 6.73
C LEU A 55 -10.21 0.06 7.56
N THR A 56 -10.44 -1.18 7.96
CA THR A 56 -11.52 -1.51 8.91
C THR A 56 -11.25 -0.88 10.27
N LEU A 57 -12.29 -0.67 11.08
CA LEU A 57 -12.14 -0.03 12.39
C LEU A 57 -11.14 -0.77 13.29
N GLU A 58 -11.14 -2.11 13.23
CA GLU A 58 -10.15 -2.96 13.91
C GLU A 58 -8.73 -2.68 13.44
N GLU A 59 -8.51 -2.62 12.13
CA GLU A 59 -7.19 -2.29 11.57
C GLU A 59 -6.77 -0.88 11.96
N GLN A 60 -7.67 0.10 11.94
CA GLN A 60 -7.39 1.48 12.35
C GLN A 60 -6.95 1.56 13.82
N ASN A 61 -7.69 0.91 14.72
CA ASN A 61 -7.31 0.82 16.14
C ASN A 61 -5.93 0.16 16.30
N LEU A 62 -5.68 -0.92 15.56
CA LEU A 62 -4.39 -1.59 15.57
C LEU A 62 -3.28 -0.69 15.03
N VAL A 63 -3.53 0.11 13.98
CA VAL A 63 -2.57 1.12 13.50
C VAL A 63 -2.26 2.13 14.60
N ILE A 64 -3.27 2.67 15.28
CA ILE A 64 -3.09 3.67 16.34
C ILE A 64 -2.26 3.08 17.48
N SER A 65 -2.60 1.88 17.97
CA SER A 65 -1.83 1.22 19.03
C SER A 65 -0.41 0.88 18.61
N LEU A 66 -0.21 0.42 17.37
CA LEU A 66 1.11 0.07 16.86
C LEU A 66 1.95 1.31 16.56
N GLN A 67 1.34 2.42 16.11
CA GLN A 67 2.01 3.70 15.93
C GLN A 67 2.43 4.27 17.27
N ALA A 68 1.59 4.19 18.31
CA ALA A 68 1.98 4.59 19.66
C ALA A 68 3.17 3.78 20.20
N LYS A 69 3.29 2.50 19.78
CA LYS A 69 4.36 1.60 20.22
C LYS A 69 5.65 1.67 19.38
N TYR A 70 5.52 1.89 18.07
CA TYR A 70 6.62 1.77 17.11
C TYR A 70 6.86 3.04 16.28
N ASP A 71 6.12 4.12 16.51
CA ASP A 71 6.17 5.37 15.75
C ASP A 71 5.86 5.18 14.25
N ASN A 72 6.37 6.07 13.40
CA ASN A 72 6.28 6.03 11.93
C ASN A 72 7.04 4.84 11.29
N LYS A 73 7.29 3.74 12.03
CA LYS A 73 7.89 2.51 11.51
C LYS A 73 6.86 1.67 10.77
N TRP A 74 6.26 2.24 9.73
CA TRP A 74 5.16 1.65 8.96
C TRP A 74 5.47 0.24 8.43
N LYS A 75 6.71 -0.03 8.00
CA LYS A 75 7.13 -1.38 7.56
C LYS A 75 6.96 -2.45 8.65
N LYS A 76 7.18 -2.07 9.91
CA LYS A 76 7.00 -2.97 11.08
C LYS A 76 5.52 -3.17 11.38
N ILE A 77 4.72 -2.12 11.24
CA ILE A 77 3.27 -2.13 11.44
C ILE A 77 2.57 -2.99 10.38
N THR A 78 2.98 -2.88 9.11
CA THR A 78 2.42 -3.66 7.99
C THR A 78 2.77 -5.15 8.06
N SER A 79 3.76 -5.51 8.88
CA SER A 79 4.03 -6.93 9.17
C SER A 79 2.92 -7.53 10.05
N LYS A 80 2.18 -6.71 10.81
CA LYS A 80 1.00 -7.11 11.59
C LYS A 80 -0.31 -6.91 10.83
N ILE A 81 -0.33 -5.98 9.86
CA ILE A 81 -1.49 -5.69 9.01
C ILE A 81 -1.09 -5.95 7.55
N PRO A 82 -1.04 -7.23 7.11
CA PRO A 82 -0.58 -7.58 5.76
C PRO A 82 -1.56 -7.14 4.66
N SER A 83 -2.78 -6.79 5.04
CA SER A 83 -3.81 -6.23 4.17
C SER A 83 -3.51 -4.80 3.73
N CYS A 84 -2.58 -4.11 4.42
CA CYS A 84 -2.19 -2.74 4.12
C CYS A 84 -0.68 -2.55 3.96
N THR A 85 -0.32 -1.65 3.05
CA THR A 85 1.06 -1.33 2.70
C THR A 85 1.55 -0.14 3.51
N ALA A 86 2.86 -0.08 3.83
CA ALA A 86 3.47 0.98 4.63
C ALA A 86 3.17 2.38 4.11
N LYS A 87 3.19 2.54 2.78
CA LYS A 87 2.88 3.79 2.10
C LYS A 87 1.42 4.23 2.28
N ARG A 88 0.48 3.27 2.27
CA ARG A 88 -0.95 3.54 2.54
C ARG A 88 -1.18 3.89 4.00
N LEU A 89 -0.52 3.17 4.90
CA LEU A 89 -0.61 3.38 6.34
C LEU A 89 -0.11 4.78 6.75
N GLY A 90 1.05 5.20 6.23
CA GLY A 90 1.55 6.55 6.46
C GLY A 90 0.59 7.63 5.94
N LYS A 91 0.06 7.46 4.72
CA LYS A 91 -0.90 8.42 4.15
C LYS A 91 -2.22 8.47 4.93
N TRP A 92 -2.73 7.32 5.37
CA TRP A 92 -3.91 7.27 6.23
C TRP A 92 -3.65 7.98 7.57
N TRP A 93 -2.48 7.78 8.17
CA TRP A 93 -2.10 8.42 9.42
C TRP A 93 -2.02 9.95 9.32
N GLU A 94 -1.48 10.48 8.21
CA GLU A 94 -1.46 11.93 7.96
C GLU A 94 -2.87 12.51 7.93
N VAL A 95 -3.78 11.88 7.17
CA VAL A 95 -5.19 12.27 7.10
C VAL A 95 -5.89 12.13 8.46
N PHE A 96 -5.59 11.05 9.19
CA PHE A 96 -6.12 10.82 10.54
C PHE A 96 -5.69 11.92 11.52
N LYS A 97 -4.39 12.26 11.55
CA LYS A 97 -3.87 13.35 12.39
C LYS A 97 -4.49 14.70 12.05
N GLU A 98 -4.60 15.03 10.76
CA GLU A 98 -5.22 16.30 10.34
C GLU A 98 -6.69 16.38 10.81
N LYS A 99 -7.42 15.26 10.71
CA LYS A 99 -8.80 15.18 11.17
C LYS A 99 -8.91 15.33 12.70
N GLN A 100 -8.01 14.68 13.46
CA GLN A 100 -7.96 14.82 14.93
C GLN A 100 -7.64 16.25 15.36
N LEU A 101 -6.69 16.91 14.69
CA LEU A 101 -6.33 18.29 15.00
C LEU A 101 -7.51 19.25 14.75
N LYS A 102 -8.26 19.05 13.65
CA LYS A 102 -9.47 19.83 13.36
C LYS A 102 -10.56 19.63 14.40
N LEU A 103 -10.72 18.41 14.92
CA LEU A 103 -11.68 18.09 15.99
C LEU A 103 -11.30 18.73 17.35
N GLN A 104 -10.01 18.96 17.61
CA GLN A 104 -9.55 19.63 18.84
C GLN A 104 -9.62 21.16 18.78
N GLN A 105 -9.81 21.73 17.59
CA GLN A 105 -9.95 23.18 17.37
C GLN A 105 -11.41 23.64 17.28
N GLN A 106 -12.36 22.72 17.52
CA GLN A 106 -13.79 22.97 17.68
C GLN A 106 -14.20 22.83 19.13
#